data_AF-A0A7C5X6R1-F1
#
_entry.id   AF-A0A7C5X6R1-F1
#
_cell.length_a   1.000
_cell.length_b   1.000
_cell.length_c   1.000
_cell.angle_alpha   90.00
_cell.angle_beta   90.00
_cell.angle_gamma   90.00
#
_symmetry.space_group_name_H-M   'P 1'
#
loop_
_entity.id
_entity.type
_entity.pdbx_description
1 polymer ?
#
loop_
_entity_poly.entity_id
_entity_poly.type
_entity_poly.pdbx_seq_one_letter_code
_entity_poly.pdbx_strand_id
1 'polypeptide(L)'
;MEFIAKYGSLAWISIVVSAVTLAIALVPSLEVARVFRAYDYMTWSKQFLWKFWWVFDVVFIVLAWIVIAVVGAAAGYMLSDLLGLPFAVSAALVIIIVGLLHFFGRRVIEAYWIVGTVGLYIMYFII
;
A
#
# COMPACT_ATOMS: atom_id res chain seq x y z
N MET A 1 -1.78 11.78 -3.62
CA MET A 1 -0.94 12.54 -4.57
C MET A 1 -1.39 13.99 -4.74
N GLU A 2 -2.69 14.28 -4.79
CA GLU A 2 -3.21 15.66 -4.94
C GLU A 2 -2.67 16.68 -3.92
N PHE A 3 -2.49 16.29 -2.65
CA PHE A 3 -1.96 17.20 -1.62
C PHE A 3 -0.45 17.46 -1.71
N ILE A 4 0.33 16.54 -2.30
CA ILE A 4 1.79 16.64 -2.41
C ILE A 4 2.17 17.40 -3.69
N ALA A 5 1.46 17.16 -4.80
CA ALA A 5 1.74 17.76 -6.10
C ALA A 5 1.34 19.26 -6.19
N LYS A 6 0.46 19.73 -5.30
CA LYS A 6 -0.03 21.11 -5.28
C LYS A 6 1.10 22.15 -5.02
N TYR A 7 2.21 21.73 -4.42
CA TYR A 7 3.32 22.62 -4.02
C TYR A 7 4.51 22.65 -5.01
N GLY A 8 4.38 22.03 -6.19
CA GLY A 8 5.41 22.06 -7.23
C GLY A 8 6.79 21.62 -6.71
N SER A 9 7.82 22.44 -6.89
CA SER A 9 9.20 22.15 -6.45
C SER A 9 9.35 21.92 -4.93
N LEU A 10 8.44 22.42 -4.08
CA LEU A 10 8.50 22.22 -2.62
C LEU A 10 7.91 20.89 -2.14
N ALA A 11 7.39 20.06 -3.06
CA ALA A 11 6.77 18.78 -2.73
C ALA A 11 7.68 17.81 -1.96
N TRP A 12 9.01 17.88 -2.14
CA TRP A 12 9.97 17.02 -1.42
C TRP A 12 9.90 17.18 0.10
N ILE A 13 9.56 18.38 0.60
CA ILE A 13 9.42 18.63 2.04
C ILE A 13 8.29 17.77 2.61
N SER A 14 7.18 17.64 1.89
CA SER A 14 6.05 16.83 2.35
C SER A 14 6.37 15.33 2.42
N ILE A 15 7.25 14.84 1.54
CA ILE A 15 7.75 13.46 1.56
C ILE A 15 8.60 13.24 2.80
N VAL A 16 9.54 14.16 3.08
CA VAL A 16 10.40 14.09 4.27
C VAL A 16 9.56 14.17 5.54
N VAL A 17 8.61 15.09 5.62
CA VAL A 17 7.72 15.21 6.79
C VAL A 17 6.92 13.94 7.00
N SER A 18 6.33 13.37 5.94
CA SER A 18 5.59 12.11 6.03
C SER A 18 6.47 10.95 6.48
N ALA A 19 7.70 10.85 5.97
CA ALA A 19 8.67 9.84 6.38
C ALA A 19 9.06 9.98 7.87
N VAL A 20 9.29 11.22 8.33
CA VAL A 20 9.60 11.50 9.74
C VAL A 20 8.41 11.17 10.63
N THR A 21 7.19 11.56 10.25
CA THR A 21 5.98 11.22 11.01
C THR A 21 5.79 9.70 11.11
N LEU A 22 6.00 8.96 10.03
CA LEU A 22 5.97 7.50 10.04
C LEU A 22 7.07 6.92 10.93
N ALA A 23 8.29 7.46 10.88
CA ALA A 23 9.39 7.01 11.74
C ALA A 23 9.08 7.23 13.22
N ILE A 24 8.52 8.40 13.58
CA ILE A 24 8.09 8.72 14.94
C ILE A 24 6.97 7.77 15.41
N ALA A 25 6.06 7.36 14.53
CA ALA A 25 5.04 6.37 14.85
C ALA A 25 5.61 4.94 14.98
N LEU A 26 6.66 4.62 14.23
CA LEU A 26 7.29 3.31 14.20
C LEU A 26 8.08 3.01 15.48
N VAL A 27 8.86 3.99 15.96
CA VAL A 27 9.72 3.85 17.16
C VAL A 27 8.95 3.31 18.39
N PRO A 28 7.85 3.93 18.86
CA PRO A 28 7.10 3.43 20.01
C PRO A 28 6.42 2.09 19.71
N SER A 29 6.00 1.87 18.47
CA SER A 29 5.39 0.59 18.06
C SER A 29 6.37 -0.57 18.23
N LEU A 30 7.64 -0.36 17.83
CA LEU A 30 8.73 -1.32 17.99
C LEU A 30 9.18 -1.46 19.44
N GLU A 31 9.21 -0.36 20.19
CA GLU A 31 9.60 -0.37 21.61
C GLU A 31 8.59 -1.17 22.45
N VAL A 32 7.29 -0.99 22.21
CA VAL A 32 6.23 -1.80 22.82
C VAL A 32 6.37 -3.28 22.42
N ALA A 33 6.62 -3.58 21.14
CA ALA A 33 6.85 -4.95 20.70
C ALA A 33 8.05 -5.59 21.43
N ARG A 34 9.12 -4.83 21.67
CA ARG A 34 10.33 -5.31 22.38
C ARG A 34 10.11 -5.49 23.88
N VAL A 35 9.53 -4.50 24.56
CA VAL A 35 9.34 -4.51 26.03
C VAL A 35 8.35 -5.60 26.43
N PHE A 36 7.24 -5.73 25.71
CA PHE A 36 6.20 -6.72 26.01
C PHE A 36 6.42 -8.06 25.31
N ARG A 37 7.53 -8.20 24.54
CA ARG A 37 7.83 -9.34 23.64
C ARG A 37 6.62 -9.75 22.77
N ALA A 38 5.84 -8.76 22.37
CA ALA A 38 4.61 -8.91 21.63
C ALA A 38 4.92 -8.74 20.13
N TYR A 39 5.49 -9.78 19.52
CA TYR A 39 5.82 -9.80 18.09
C TYR A 39 4.63 -10.16 17.21
N ASP A 40 3.64 -10.85 17.78
CA ASP A 40 2.41 -11.20 17.08
C ASP A 40 1.41 -10.05 17.14
N TYR A 41 0.75 -9.80 16.02
CA TYR A 41 -0.30 -8.79 15.88
C TYR A 41 -1.33 -8.86 17.01
N MET A 42 -1.81 -10.08 17.32
CA MET A 42 -2.85 -10.29 18.32
C MET A 42 -2.36 -9.94 19.74
N THR A 43 -1.09 -10.20 20.04
CA THR A 43 -0.50 -9.91 21.35
C THR A 43 -0.19 -8.43 21.46
N TRP A 44 0.26 -7.79 20.38
CA TRP A 44 0.53 -6.36 20.31
C TRP A 44 -0.76 -5.53 20.43
N SER A 45 -1.81 -5.89 19.70
CA SER A 45 -3.10 -5.18 19.75
C SER A 45 -3.77 -5.29 21.13
N LYS A 46 -3.61 -6.42 21.81
CA LYS A 46 -4.09 -6.62 23.19
C LYS A 46 -3.40 -5.71 24.21
N GLN A 47 -2.13 -5.32 24.01
CA GLN A 47 -1.45 -4.39 24.94
C GLN A 47 -2.08 -3.00 24.93
N PHE A 48 -2.61 -2.55 23.78
CA PHE A 48 -3.22 -1.23 23.63
C PHE A 48 -4.73 -1.24 23.87
N LEU A 49 -5.45 -2.22 23.31
CA LEU A 49 -6.91 -2.24 23.29
C LEU A 49 -7.54 -3.15 24.34
N TRP A 50 -6.74 -3.89 25.12
CA TRP A 50 -7.15 -4.80 26.21
C TRP A 50 -8.35 -5.70 25.85
N LYS A 51 -9.59 -5.24 26.10
CA LYS A 51 -10.85 -5.97 25.85
C LYS A 51 -11.46 -5.69 24.46
N PHE A 52 -11.11 -4.58 23.82
CA PHE A 52 -11.61 -4.16 22.50
C PHE A 52 -10.70 -4.56 21.33
N TRP A 53 -9.88 -5.60 21.50
CA TRP A 53 -8.94 -6.06 20.45
C TRP A 53 -9.65 -6.37 19.11
N TRP A 54 -10.89 -6.86 19.14
CA TRP A 54 -11.71 -7.13 17.95
C TRP A 54 -12.00 -5.87 17.10
N VAL A 55 -11.98 -4.68 17.70
CA VAL A 55 -12.17 -3.42 16.98
C VAL A 55 -11.02 -3.20 16.00
N PHE A 56 -9.79 -3.58 16.39
CA PHE A 56 -8.65 -3.49 15.49
C PHE A 56 -8.83 -4.43 14.29
N ASP A 57 -9.30 -5.67 14.49
CA ASP A 57 -9.55 -6.60 13.38
C ASP A 57 -10.53 -6.01 12.36
N VAL A 58 -11.64 -5.42 12.84
CA VAL A 58 -12.64 -4.78 11.98
C VAL A 58 -12.02 -3.61 11.22
N VAL A 59 -11.32 -2.72 11.92
CA VAL A 59 -10.66 -1.56 11.29
C VAL A 59 -9.60 -2.02 10.29
N PHE A 60 -8.86 -3.08 10.57
CA PHE A 60 -7.84 -3.63 9.68
C PHE A 60 -8.46 -4.23 8.40
N ILE A 61 -9.56 -4.96 8.52
CA ILE A 61 -10.29 -5.50 7.35
C ILE A 61 -10.84 -4.36 6.49
N VAL A 62 -11.46 -3.35 7.13
CA VAL A 62 -11.98 -2.17 6.42
C VAL A 62 -10.84 -1.41 5.73
N LEU A 63 -9.71 -1.22 6.41
CA LEU A 63 -8.53 -0.58 5.85
C LEU A 63 -7.99 -1.36 4.65
N ALA A 64 -7.87 -2.68 4.75
CA ALA A 64 -7.42 -3.54 3.66
C ALA A 64 -8.34 -3.41 2.43
N TRP A 65 -9.66 -3.39 2.66
CA TRP A 65 -10.63 -3.22 1.58
C TRP A 65 -10.50 -1.85 0.89
N ILE A 66 -10.36 -0.78 1.67
CA ILE A 66 -10.14 0.57 1.14
C ILE A 66 -8.85 0.63 0.33
N VAL A 67 -7.75 0.08 0.84
CA VAL A 67 -6.46 0.08 0.13
C VAL A 67 -6.56 -0.64 -1.21
N ILE A 68 -7.17 -1.82 -1.25
CA ILE A 68 -7.38 -2.58 -2.50
C ILE A 68 -8.24 -1.76 -3.48
N ALA A 69 -9.31 -1.13 -3.00
CA ALA A 69 -10.18 -0.31 -3.84
C ALA A 69 -9.45 0.92 -4.42
N VAL A 70 -8.69 1.64 -3.60
CA VAL A 70 -7.96 2.86 -4.01
C VAL A 70 -6.85 2.53 -5.00
N VAL A 71 -6.03 1.51 -4.72
CA VAL A 71 -4.94 1.10 -5.61
C VAL A 71 -5.49 0.52 -6.91
N GLY A 72 -6.54 -0.29 -6.84
CA GLY A 72 -7.21 -0.83 -8.02
C GLY A 72 -7.81 0.26 -8.92
N ALA A 73 -8.49 1.24 -8.33
CA ALA A 73 -9.02 2.39 -9.07
C ALA A 73 -7.89 3.22 -9.71
N ALA A 74 -6.82 3.51 -8.98
CA ALA A 74 -5.67 4.25 -9.52
C ALA A 74 -5.04 3.54 -10.73
N ALA A 75 -4.84 2.22 -10.64
CA ALA A 75 -4.33 1.43 -11.75
C ALA A 75 -5.31 1.43 -12.95
N GLY A 76 -6.63 1.33 -12.68
CA GLY A 76 -7.67 1.42 -13.72
C GLY A 76 -7.68 2.77 -14.45
N TYR A 77 -7.52 3.87 -13.71
CA TYR A 77 -7.42 5.23 -14.28
C TYR A 77 -6.16 5.39 -15.12
N MET A 78 -5.00 4.94 -14.63
CA MET A 78 -3.76 4.99 -15.41
C MET A 78 -3.90 4.19 -16.72
N LEU A 79 -4.54 3.02 -16.67
CA LEU A 79 -4.76 2.20 -17.85
C LEU A 79 -5.75 2.83 -18.84
N SER A 80 -6.83 3.48 -18.36
CA SER A 80 -7.74 4.23 -19.23
C SER A 80 -7.02 5.38 -19.94
N ASP A 81 -6.15 6.09 -19.23
CA ASP A 81 -5.41 7.22 -19.81
C ASP A 81 -4.37 6.76 -20.84
N LEU A 82 -3.73 5.60 -20.62
CA LEU A 82 -2.75 5.04 -21.57
C LEU A 82 -3.39 4.46 -22.84
N LEU A 83 -4.56 3.82 -22.72
CA LEU A 83 -5.21 3.12 -23.84
C LEU A 83 -6.38 3.88 -24.46
N GLY A 84 -6.83 4.99 -23.87
CA GLY A 84 -8.01 5.74 -24.29
C GLY A 84 -9.33 4.97 -24.11
N LEU A 85 -9.36 3.93 -23.27
CA LEU A 85 -10.53 3.08 -23.04
C LEU A 85 -11.46 3.66 -21.97
N PRO A 86 -12.78 3.35 -22.01
CA PRO A 86 -13.71 3.71 -20.94
C PRO A 86 -13.26 3.12 -19.59
N PHE A 87 -13.37 3.91 -18.52
CA PHE A 87 -12.93 3.52 -17.17
C PHE A 87 -13.47 2.15 -16.71
N ALA A 88 -14.74 1.86 -17.00
CA ALA A 88 -15.36 0.57 -16.63
C ALA A 88 -14.62 -0.63 -17.26
N VAL A 89 -14.16 -0.50 -18.51
CA VAL A 89 -13.42 -1.55 -19.22
C VAL A 89 -12.01 -1.67 -18.64
N SER A 90 -11.32 -0.56 -18.41
CA SER A 90 -9.98 -0.56 -17.81
C SER A 90 -9.97 -1.12 -16.39
N ALA A 91 -10.94 -0.76 -15.56
CA ALA A 91 -11.08 -1.28 -14.20
C ALA A 91 -11.35 -2.79 -14.21
N ALA A 92 -12.25 -3.28 -15.08
CA ALA A 92 -12.51 -4.71 -15.24
C ALA A 92 -11.24 -5.46 -15.68
N LEU A 93 -10.47 -4.90 -16.61
CA LEU A 93 -9.25 -5.52 -17.12
C LEU A 93 -8.16 -5.62 -16.03
N VAL A 94 -7.98 -4.58 -15.22
CA VAL A 94 -7.08 -4.62 -14.06
C VAL A 94 -7.49 -5.70 -13.06
N ILE A 95 -8.78 -5.81 -12.74
CA ILE A 95 -9.29 -6.85 -11.82
C ILE A 95 -9.03 -8.25 -12.37
N ILE A 96 -9.26 -8.46 -13.67
CA ILE A 96 -9.00 -9.75 -14.33
C ILE A 96 -7.52 -10.11 -14.27
N ILE A 97 -6.63 -9.17 -14.59
CA ILE A 97 -5.16 -9.41 -14.54
C ILE A 97 -4.72 -9.75 -13.12
N VAL A 98 -5.13 -8.96 -12.12
CA VAL A 98 -4.76 -9.17 -10.72
C VAL A 98 -5.30 -10.52 -10.22
N GLY A 99 -6.56 -10.84 -10.53
CA GLY A 99 -7.17 -12.12 -10.17
C GLY A 99 -6.45 -13.31 -10.81
N LEU A 100 -6.08 -13.17 -12.09
CA LEU A 100 -5.34 -14.20 -12.82
C LEU A 100 -3.93 -14.40 -12.23
N LEU A 101 -3.21 -13.33 -11.94
CA LEU A 101 -1.90 -13.38 -11.28
C LEU A 101 -1.98 -14.07 -9.92
N HIS A 102 -3.06 -13.83 -9.17
CA HIS A 102 -3.27 -14.47 -7.87
C HIS A 102 -3.47 -15.99 -7.97
N PHE A 103 -4.11 -16.46 -9.06
CA PHE A 103 -4.36 -17.88 -9.29
C PHE A 103 -3.09 -18.70 -9.57
N PHE A 104 -2.06 -18.09 -10.18
CA PHE A 104 -0.81 -18.77 -10.52
C PHE A 104 0.14 -19.03 -9.33
N GLY A 105 -0.26 -18.63 -8.12
CA GLY A 105 0.44 -18.94 -6.87
C GLY A 105 1.63 -18.04 -6.56
N ARG A 106 2.30 -18.32 -5.42
CA ARG A 106 3.28 -17.41 -4.80
C ARG A 106 4.48 -17.07 -5.69
N ARG A 107 4.95 -18.03 -6.49
CA ARG A 107 6.16 -17.85 -7.34
C ARG A 107 5.97 -16.79 -8.42
N VAL A 108 4.79 -16.75 -9.04
CA VAL A 108 4.50 -15.78 -10.12
C VAL A 108 4.33 -14.37 -9.55
N ILE A 109 3.69 -14.26 -8.39
CA ILE A 109 3.56 -12.98 -7.67
C ILE A 109 4.95 -12.44 -7.30
N GLU A 110 5.82 -13.29 -6.76
CA GLU A 110 7.18 -12.90 -6.36
C GLU A 110 8.01 -12.43 -7.57
N ALA A 111 7.94 -13.15 -8.69
CA ALA A 111 8.57 -12.75 -9.94
C ALA A 111 8.03 -11.41 -10.47
N TYR A 112 6.71 -11.22 -10.43
CA TYR A 112 6.06 -9.96 -10.85
C TYR A 112 6.54 -8.77 -10.01
N TRP A 113 6.66 -8.94 -8.69
CA TRP A 113 7.20 -7.91 -7.80
C TRP A 113 8.65 -7.53 -8.17
N ILE A 114 9.52 -8.52 -8.35
CA ILE A 114 10.92 -8.27 -8.70
C ILE A 114 11.03 -7.54 -10.05
N VAL A 115 10.35 -8.06 -11.08
CA VAL A 115 10.37 -7.46 -12.42
C VAL A 115 9.81 -6.04 -12.40
N GLY A 116 8.69 -5.83 -11.70
CA GLY A 116 8.07 -4.52 -11.55
C GLY A 116 9.01 -3.51 -10.89
N THR A 117 9.62 -3.87 -9.76
CA THR A 117 10.53 -2.97 -9.03
C THR A 117 11.80 -2.68 -9.82
N VAL A 118 12.42 -3.69 -10.44
CA VAL A 118 13.62 -3.48 -11.27
C VAL A 118 13.30 -2.61 -12.48
N GLY A 119 12.18 -2.88 -13.17
CA GLY A 119 11.73 -2.07 -14.31
C GLY A 119 11.50 -0.61 -13.94
N LEU A 120 10.86 -0.35 -12.79
CA LEU A 120 10.65 1.00 -12.27
C LEU A 120 11.98 1.72 -12.00
N TYR A 121 12.95 1.07 -11.35
CA TYR A 121 14.24 1.69 -11.07
C TYR A 121 15.05 2.00 -12.34
N ILE A 122 15.00 1.10 -13.34
CA ILE A 122 15.64 1.35 -14.63
C ILE A 122 15.01 2.56 -15.32
N MET A 123 13.67 2.63 -15.37
CA MET A 123 12.97 3.78 -15.97
C MET A 123 13.30 5.08 -15.26
N TYR A 124 13.36 5.07 -13.92
CA TYR A 124 13.73 6.26 -13.14
C TYR A 124 15.18 6.72 -13.37
N PHE A 125 16.08 5.82 -13.76
CA PHE A 125 17.46 6.20 -14.08
C PHE A 125 17.59 6.79 -15.49
N ILE A 126 16.69 6.41 -16.41
CA ILE A 126 16.71 6.86 -17.80
C ILE A 126 16.02 8.22 -17.97
N ILE A 127 14.94 8.47 -17.21
CA ILE A 127 14.16 9.72 -17.20
C ILE A 127 14.86 10.77 -16.34
#